data_AF-A0AA96GK82-F1
#
_entry.id   AF-A0AA96GK82-F1
#
_cell.length_a   1.000
_cell.length_b   1.000
_cell.length_c   1.000
_cell.angle_alpha   90.00
_cell.angle_beta   90.00
_cell.angle_gamma   90.00
#
_symmetry.space_group_name_H-M   'P 1'
#
loop_
_entity.id
_entity.type
_entity.pdbx_description
1 polymer ?
#
loop_
_entity_poly.entity_id
_entity_poly.type
_entity_poly.pdbx_seq_one_letter_code
_entity_poly.pdbx_strand_id
1 'polypeptide(L)'
;MKRNQTLLSCVLIIGIETFSICLLPVSPTPANSADIALVLSSSSPVSPLPPEMVHWPESSHSDDTLAALTIYLEAGGESFAGKLAVAAVIRNRMALKYHSDGTVKGTVLRAKQFEPWMGRNPEEMEFDQTNRNMKDSLLAWKVVQDGRKMVNGAVLFYNPQLVKTPRWAQINRKVAKIGGHEFFNKHTI
;
A
#
# COMPACT_ATOMS: atom_id res chain seq x y z
N MET A 1 10.97 -30.72 -37.53
CA MET A 1 12.16 -29.83 -37.49
C MET A 1 12.36 -29.34 -36.06
N LYS A 2 13.62 -29.25 -35.62
CA LYS A 2 14.10 -29.48 -34.25
C LYS A 2 13.88 -28.29 -33.29
N ARG A 3 13.63 -28.60 -32.01
CA ARG A 3 13.84 -27.75 -30.83
C ARG A 3 15.35 -27.48 -30.67
N ASN A 4 15.74 -26.35 -30.07
CA ASN A 4 16.97 -26.29 -29.26
C ASN A 4 16.93 -25.16 -28.22
N GLN A 5 17.17 -25.56 -26.98
CA GLN A 5 17.52 -24.77 -25.81
C GLN A 5 19.00 -24.38 -25.88
N THR A 6 19.36 -23.27 -25.23
CA THR A 6 20.73 -23.11 -24.73
C THR A 6 20.67 -22.43 -23.36
N LEU A 7 20.93 -23.22 -22.32
CA LEU A 7 21.48 -22.78 -21.05
C LEU A 7 23.00 -22.72 -21.21
N LEU A 8 23.67 -21.74 -20.64
CA LEU A 8 25.08 -21.87 -20.29
C LEU A 8 25.36 -21.18 -18.94
N SER A 9 26.09 -21.91 -18.12
CA SER A 9 26.38 -21.72 -16.70
C SER A 9 27.84 -21.27 -16.51
N CYS A 10 28.20 -21.04 -15.24
CA CYS A 10 29.55 -21.07 -14.62
C CYS A 10 30.25 -19.70 -14.38
N VAL A 11 30.41 -19.23 -13.11
CA VAL A 11 31.40 -19.62 -12.04
C VAL A 11 32.73 -18.89 -12.32
N LEU A 12 33.51 -18.26 -11.42
CA LEU A 12 33.62 -17.98 -9.97
C LEU A 12 34.97 -17.19 -9.83
N ILE A 13 35.36 -16.79 -8.61
CA ILE A 13 36.73 -16.47 -8.08
C ILE A 13 36.93 -14.97 -7.78
N ILE A 14 36.75 -14.52 -6.51
CA ILE A 14 37.71 -14.42 -5.36
C ILE A 14 38.83 -13.37 -5.57
N GLY A 15 38.94 -12.41 -4.64
CA GLY A 15 40.09 -11.50 -4.52
C GLY A 15 39.93 -10.50 -3.36
N ILE A 16 40.99 -10.34 -2.57
CA ILE A 16 41.09 -9.92 -1.17
C ILE A 16 41.73 -8.52 -0.99
N GLU A 17 41.35 -7.85 0.11
CA GLU A 17 42.11 -6.91 0.97
C GLU A 17 42.78 -5.65 0.38
N THR A 18 42.52 -4.48 0.98
CA THR A 18 43.56 -3.70 1.67
C THR A 18 42.95 -2.64 2.61
N PHE A 19 43.40 -2.71 3.86
CA PHE A 19 43.33 -1.68 4.88
C PHE A 19 43.94 -0.35 4.40
N SER A 20 43.29 0.78 4.70
CA SER A 20 43.99 2.06 4.84
C SER A 20 43.36 2.90 5.93
N ILE A 21 44.13 3.05 7.01
CA ILE A 21 43.87 3.82 8.22
C ILE A 21 44.10 5.30 7.88
N CYS A 22 43.17 6.17 8.27
CA CYS A 22 43.48 7.59 8.42
C CYS A 22 42.93 8.08 9.77
N LEU A 23 43.85 8.50 10.64
CA LEU A 23 43.60 8.96 12.00
C LEU A 23 43.28 10.48 12.07
N LEU A 24 42.68 10.84 13.22
CA LEU A 24 42.79 12.07 14.03
C LEU A 24 41.73 13.19 13.85
N PRO A 25 41.50 14.06 14.87
CA PRO A 25 42.02 14.08 16.25
C PRO A 25 40.97 14.22 17.38
N VAL A 26 41.40 13.81 18.58
CA VAL A 26 40.80 14.10 19.89
C VAL A 26 41.15 15.52 20.33
N SER A 27 40.19 16.27 20.87
CA SER A 27 40.41 17.56 21.55
C SER A 27 40.57 17.37 23.07
N PRO A 28 41.42 18.16 23.76
CA PRO A 28 41.66 17.99 25.19
C PRO A 28 40.93 19.02 26.10
N THR A 29 40.46 18.49 27.24
CA THR A 29 40.53 19.05 28.62
C THR A 29 39.58 20.19 29.04
N PRO A 30 39.53 20.59 30.33
CA PRO A 30 38.96 19.85 31.47
C PRO A 30 38.06 20.76 32.36
N ALA A 31 37.13 20.24 33.17
CA ALA A 31 36.72 20.94 34.39
C ALA A 31 35.79 20.10 35.29
N ASN A 32 36.35 19.77 36.45
CA ASN A 32 35.75 19.69 37.78
C ASN A 32 34.70 18.59 38.10
N SER A 33 35.08 17.81 39.11
CA SER A 33 34.25 16.91 39.90
C SER A 33 33.60 17.72 41.03
N ALA A 34 32.27 17.85 41.03
CA ALA A 34 31.50 18.10 42.26
C ALA A 34 29.98 17.84 42.16
N ASP A 35 29.35 17.79 40.98
CA ASP A 35 27.87 17.85 40.92
C ASP A 35 27.13 16.52 40.68
N ILE A 36 27.77 15.35 40.80
CA ILE A 36 27.16 14.04 40.51
C ILE A 36 26.49 13.39 41.75
N ALA A 37 25.96 14.18 42.69
CA ALA A 37 25.35 13.62 43.90
C ALA A 37 23.96 14.19 44.28
N LEU A 38 23.27 14.89 43.37
CA LEU A 38 21.92 15.41 43.63
C LEU A 38 20.83 14.96 42.63
N VAL A 39 21.18 14.26 41.56
CA VAL A 39 20.22 13.84 40.51
C VAL A 39 19.89 12.34 40.57
N LEU A 40 20.15 11.67 41.71
CA LEU A 40 19.85 10.23 41.89
C LEU A 40 18.60 9.96 42.75
N SER A 41 17.69 10.93 42.91
CA SER A 41 16.47 10.74 43.71
C SER A 41 15.19 11.17 42.98
N SER A 42 14.94 10.62 41.79
CA SER A 42 13.62 10.71 41.15
C SER A 42 13.35 9.58 40.15
N SER A 43 13.65 8.33 40.52
CA SER A 43 13.16 7.17 39.76
C SER A 43 11.79 6.72 40.28
N SER A 44 10.74 7.36 39.77
CA SER A 44 9.40 6.78 39.81
C SER A 44 9.35 5.53 38.90
N PRO A 45 8.65 4.45 39.27
CA PRO A 45 8.55 3.26 38.43
C PRO A 45 7.73 3.60 37.17
N VAL A 46 8.38 3.55 36.01
CA VAL A 46 7.70 3.65 34.71
C VAL A 46 7.01 2.32 34.45
N SER A 47 5.68 2.31 34.55
CA SER A 47 4.85 1.19 34.12
C SER A 47 5.10 0.85 32.64
N PRO A 48 5.02 -0.43 32.22
CA PRO A 48 5.21 -0.79 30.83
C PRO A 48 4.16 -0.09 29.95
N LEU A 49 4.62 0.65 28.93
CA LEU A 49 3.76 1.25 27.93
C LEU A 49 3.00 0.14 27.16
N PRO A 50 1.70 0.32 26.86
CA PRO A 50 0.94 -0.61 26.03
C PRO A 50 1.55 -0.69 24.62
N PRO A 51 1.39 -1.84 23.92
CA PRO A 51 1.98 -2.04 22.60
C PRO A 51 1.49 -0.97 21.64
N GLU A 52 2.44 -0.17 21.18
CA GLU A 52 2.33 0.92 20.23
C GLU A 52 1.54 0.49 18.99
N MET A 53 0.31 0.99 18.86
CA MET A 53 -0.32 1.15 17.56
C MET A 53 0.58 2.11 16.80
N VAL A 54 1.33 1.61 15.81
CA VAL A 54 1.98 2.46 14.81
C VAL A 54 0.87 3.36 14.27
N HIS A 55 0.88 4.63 14.63
CA HIS A 55 -0.02 5.61 14.07
C HIS A 55 0.74 6.21 12.88
N TRP A 56 0.51 5.66 11.68
CA TRP A 56 0.98 6.30 10.46
C TRP A 56 0.46 7.74 10.47
N PRO A 57 1.30 8.76 10.21
CA PRO A 57 0.81 10.12 10.12
C PRO A 57 -0.34 10.13 9.12
N GLU A 58 -1.44 10.75 9.52
CA GLU A 58 -2.59 10.96 8.65
C GLU A 58 -2.08 11.54 7.32
N SER A 59 -2.26 10.84 6.21
CA SER A 59 -1.84 11.32 4.88
C SER A 59 -2.37 12.74 4.61
N SER A 60 -1.50 13.62 4.10
CA SER A 60 -1.82 14.99 3.69
C SER A 60 -2.56 15.06 2.36
N HIS A 61 -2.52 13.98 1.57
CA HIS A 61 -3.25 13.86 0.32
C HIS A 61 -4.76 14.00 0.49
N SER A 62 -5.39 14.66 -0.48
CA SER A 62 -6.85 14.74 -0.58
C SER A 62 -7.48 13.35 -0.81
N ASP A 63 -8.74 13.20 -0.44
CA ASP A 63 -9.52 11.99 -0.71
C ASP A 63 -9.49 11.59 -2.20
N ASP A 64 -9.64 12.58 -3.10
CA ASP A 64 -9.57 12.32 -4.55
C ASP A 64 -8.21 11.80 -4.99
N THR A 65 -7.13 12.33 -4.41
CA THR A 65 -5.76 11.88 -4.68
C THR A 65 -5.55 10.45 -4.20
N LEU A 66 -5.99 10.12 -2.98
CA LEU A 66 -5.86 8.77 -2.41
C LEU A 66 -6.66 7.74 -3.20
N ALA A 67 -7.89 8.06 -3.58
CA ALA A 67 -8.70 7.18 -4.42
C ALA A 67 -8.06 6.97 -5.79
N ALA A 68 -7.63 8.04 -6.45
CA ALA A 68 -7.00 7.97 -7.76
C ALA A 68 -5.68 7.18 -7.75
N LEU A 69 -4.82 7.39 -6.75
CA LEU A 69 -3.60 6.61 -6.54
C LEU A 69 -3.92 5.13 -6.37
N THR A 70 -4.92 4.81 -5.54
CA THR A 70 -5.33 3.41 -5.31
C THR A 70 -5.82 2.76 -6.61
N ILE A 71 -6.68 3.45 -7.39
CA ILE A 71 -7.17 2.95 -8.68
C ILE A 71 -6.03 2.78 -9.68
N TYR A 72 -5.09 3.72 -9.72
CA TYR A 72 -3.92 3.65 -10.59
C TYR A 72 -3.04 2.45 -10.26
N LEU A 73 -2.80 2.18 -8.98
CA LEU A 73 -1.95 1.06 -8.56
C LEU A 73 -2.64 -0.31 -8.77
N GLU A 74 -3.96 -0.38 -8.60
CA GLU A 74 -4.73 -1.62 -8.77
C GLU A 74 -5.11 -1.90 -10.23
N ALA A 75 -5.32 -0.86 -11.05
CA ALA A 75 -5.89 -0.97 -12.40
C ALA A 75 -5.22 -0.07 -13.44
N GLY A 76 -3.98 0.37 -13.19
CA GLY A 76 -3.25 1.28 -14.09
C GLY A 76 -3.12 0.75 -15.51
N GLY A 77 -2.84 -0.55 -15.67
CA GLY A 77 -2.76 -1.23 -16.96
C GLY A 77 -4.11 -1.63 -17.57
N GLU A 78 -5.23 -1.43 -16.87
CA GLU A 78 -6.56 -1.79 -17.34
C GLU A 78 -7.18 -0.68 -18.22
N SER A 79 -8.20 -1.06 -18.98
CA SER A 79 -9.06 -0.09 -19.70
C SER A 79 -9.74 0.89 -18.73
N PHE A 80 -10.27 2.01 -19.26
CA PHE A 80 -11.05 2.95 -18.45
C PHE A 80 -12.23 2.27 -17.73
N ALA A 81 -12.89 1.30 -18.37
CA ALA A 81 -13.96 0.51 -17.76
C ALA A 81 -13.45 -0.32 -16.56
N GLY A 82 -12.22 -0.84 -16.61
CA GLY A 82 -11.59 -1.54 -15.49
C GLY A 82 -11.25 -0.59 -14.33
N LYS A 83 -10.70 0.58 -14.64
CA LYS A 83 -10.45 1.64 -13.64
C LYS A 83 -11.75 2.09 -12.96
N LEU A 84 -12.81 2.31 -13.74
CA LEU A 84 -14.14 2.67 -13.26
C LEU A 84 -14.76 1.56 -12.39
N ALA A 85 -14.53 0.29 -12.73
CA ALA A 85 -14.98 -0.84 -11.93
C ALA A 85 -14.30 -0.89 -10.54
N VAL A 86 -12.99 -0.61 -10.44
CA VAL A 86 -12.29 -0.51 -9.15
C VAL A 86 -12.77 0.71 -8.35
N ALA A 87 -12.98 1.85 -9.01
CA ALA A 87 -13.56 3.04 -8.39
C ALA A 87 -14.94 2.73 -7.77
N ALA A 88 -15.77 1.96 -8.49
CA ALA A 88 -17.07 1.52 -7.99
C ALA A 88 -16.96 0.58 -6.78
N VAL A 89 -15.94 -0.28 -6.72
CA VAL A 89 -15.67 -1.09 -5.52
C VAL A 89 -15.37 -0.21 -4.31
N ILE A 90 -14.52 0.82 -4.45
CA ILE A 90 -14.21 1.77 -3.37
C ILE A 90 -15.51 2.42 -2.87
N ARG A 91 -16.34 2.93 -3.79
CA ARG A 91 -17.64 3.53 -3.46
C ARG A 91 -18.59 2.57 -2.76
N ASN A 92 -18.70 1.34 -3.26
CA ASN A 92 -19.54 0.31 -2.65
C ASN A 92 -19.06 -0.02 -1.23
N ARG A 93 -17.74 -0.11 -1.01
CA ARG A 93 -17.16 -0.35 0.32
C ARG A 93 -17.51 0.79 1.29
N MET A 94 -17.38 2.04 0.87
CA MET A 94 -17.76 3.21 1.67
C MET A 94 -19.25 3.19 2.02
N ALA A 95 -20.11 3.03 1.02
CA ALA A 95 -21.56 3.06 1.20
C ALA A 95 -22.07 1.93 2.11
N LEU A 96 -21.47 0.74 1.99
CA LEU A 96 -21.85 -0.43 2.78
C LEU A 96 -21.04 -0.58 4.08
N LYS A 97 -20.11 0.34 4.37
CA LYS A 97 -19.11 0.22 5.45
C LYS A 97 -18.39 -1.14 5.46
N TYR A 98 -18.18 -1.71 4.27
CA TYR A 98 -17.47 -2.99 4.13
C TYR A 98 -15.98 -2.73 4.28
N HIS A 99 -15.43 -3.12 5.43
CA HIS A 99 -14.02 -2.86 5.75
C HIS A 99 -13.66 -1.38 5.52
N SER A 100 -14.53 -0.51 6.01
CA SER A 100 -14.51 0.93 5.77
C SER A 100 -15.26 1.64 6.90
N ASP A 101 -14.86 2.85 7.25
CA ASP A 101 -15.60 3.75 8.14
C ASP A 101 -16.58 4.67 7.38
N GLY A 102 -16.64 4.57 6.05
CA GLY A 102 -17.44 5.39 5.16
C GLY A 102 -16.67 6.53 4.48
N THR A 103 -15.43 6.80 4.88
CA THR A 103 -14.54 7.79 4.25
C THR A 103 -13.66 7.16 3.17
N VAL A 104 -13.10 7.96 2.26
CA VAL A 104 -12.16 7.43 1.26
C VAL A 104 -10.92 6.90 1.96
N LYS A 105 -10.30 7.71 2.83
CA LYS A 105 -9.11 7.34 3.60
C LYS A 105 -9.29 6.06 4.39
N GLY A 106 -10.34 5.97 5.20
CA GLY A 106 -10.66 4.79 6.01
C GLY A 106 -11.10 3.56 5.19
N THR A 107 -11.26 3.70 3.87
CA THR A 107 -11.48 2.59 2.94
C THR A 107 -10.19 2.15 2.26
N VAL A 108 -9.48 3.09 1.63
CA VAL A 108 -8.35 2.76 0.77
C VAL A 108 -7.08 2.51 1.56
N LEU A 109 -6.84 3.24 2.64
CA LEU A 109 -5.65 3.06 3.49
C LEU A 109 -5.85 2.04 4.61
N ARG A 110 -7.04 1.42 4.68
CA ARG A 110 -7.29 0.40 5.69
C ARG A 110 -6.37 -0.79 5.45
N ALA A 111 -5.69 -1.21 6.52
CA ALA A 111 -4.71 -2.27 6.45
C ALA A 111 -5.24 -3.53 5.73
N LYS A 112 -4.43 -4.06 4.80
CA LYS A 112 -4.67 -5.30 4.05
C LYS A 112 -5.87 -5.27 3.11
N GLN A 113 -6.43 -4.10 2.79
CA GLN A 113 -7.60 -4.00 1.89
C GLN A 113 -7.25 -3.76 0.41
N PHE A 114 -6.10 -3.15 0.16
CA PHE A 114 -5.51 -2.93 -1.16
C PHE A 114 -4.02 -3.22 -1.03
N GLU A 115 -3.50 -4.06 -1.93
CA GLU A 115 -2.13 -4.59 -1.83
C GLU A 115 -1.05 -3.50 -1.87
N PRO A 116 -1.17 -2.44 -2.69
CA PRO A 116 -0.11 -1.43 -2.81
C PRO A 116 0.20 -0.69 -1.50
N TRP A 117 -0.72 -0.65 -0.55
CA TRP A 117 -0.53 0.01 0.75
C TRP A 117 0.08 -0.92 1.81
N MET A 118 0.35 -2.18 1.46
CA MET A 118 1.05 -3.14 2.30
C MET A 118 2.56 -2.90 2.24
N GLY A 119 3.03 -1.80 2.81
CA GLY A 119 4.45 -1.45 2.89
C GLY A 119 4.87 -0.24 2.06
N ARG A 120 3.92 0.53 1.53
CA ARG A 120 4.18 1.87 0.97
C ARG A 120 3.48 2.94 1.80
N ASN A 121 4.15 4.06 1.96
CA ASN A 121 3.54 5.27 2.50
C ASN A 121 2.87 6.05 1.36
N PRO A 122 1.56 6.40 1.47
CA PRO A 122 0.90 7.24 0.47
C PRO A 122 1.62 8.56 0.20
N GLU A 123 2.27 9.16 1.20
CA GLU A 123 3.00 10.43 1.06
C GLU A 123 4.26 10.33 0.18
N GLU A 124 4.78 9.12 0.00
CA GLU A 124 5.94 8.86 -0.87
C GLU A 124 5.52 8.64 -2.33
N MET A 125 4.20 8.57 -2.60
CA MET A 125 3.68 8.32 -3.93
C MET A 125 3.48 9.63 -4.70
N GLU A 126 4.15 9.74 -5.85
CA GLU A 126 3.95 10.88 -6.74
C GLU A 126 2.56 10.83 -7.41
N PHE A 127 1.81 11.93 -7.29
CA PHE A 127 0.57 12.13 -8.03
C PHE A 127 0.84 12.82 -9.37
N ASP A 128 1.45 12.08 -10.30
CA ASP A 128 1.79 12.60 -11.63
C ASP A 128 0.56 12.62 -12.55
N GLN A 129 -0.08 13.77 -12.66
CA GLN A 129 -1.16 13.97 -13.63
C GLN A 129 -0.67 14.03 -15.07
N THR A 130 0.62 14.02 -15.41
CA THR A 130 1.04 13.93 -16.83
C THR A 130 0.90 12.50 -17.36
N ASN A 131 1.02 11.50 -16.49
CA ASN A 131 0.75 10.09 -16.79
C ASN A 131 -0.73 9.86 -17.16
N ARG A 132 -0.96 9.32 -18.36
CA ARG A 132 -2.32 9.05 -18.87
C ARG A 132 -3.13 8.12 -17.97
N ASN A 133 -2.51 7.06 -17.44
CA ASN A 133 -3.20 6.10 -16.59
C ASN A 133 -3.59 6.71 -15.25
N MET A 134 -2.78 7.64 -14.72
CA MET A 134 -3.14 8.42 -13.53
C MET A 134 -4.32 9.37 -13.82
N LYS A 135 -4.28 10.12 -14.94
CA LYS A 135 -5.41 10.96 -15.38
C LYS A 135 -6.70 10.16 -15.50
N ASP A 136 -6.64 8.99 -16.15
CA ASP A 136 -7.79 8.11 -16.33
C ASP A 136 -8.31 7.57 -14.98
N SER A 137 -7.42 7.33 -14.00
CA SER A 137 -7.80 6.87 -12.66
C SER A 137 -8.51 7.96 -11.86
N LEU A 138 -8.00 9.20 -11.92
CA LEU A 138 -8.68 10.36 -11.33
C LEU A 138 -10.04 10.61 -12.00
N LEU A 139 -10.11 10.50 -13.32
CA LEU A 139 -11.37 10.66 -14.06
C LEU A 139 -12.37 9.57 -13.69
N ALA A 140 -11.93 8.30 -13.60
CA ALA A 140 -12.78 7.19 -13.17
C ALA A 140 -13.34 7.42 -11.76
N TRP A 141 -12.52 7.91 -10.82
CA TRP A 141 -12.97 8.30 -9.50
C TRP A 141 -14.04 9.39 -9.55
N LYS A 142 -13.82 10.46 -10.32
CA LYS A 142 -14.79 11.55 -10.45
C LYS A 142 -16.11 11.10 -11.08
N VAL A 143 -16.05 10.25 -12.11
CA VAL A 143 -17.24 9.75 -12.80
C VAL A 143 -18.08 8.86 -11.90
N VAL A 144 -17.46 8.01 -11.08
CA VAL A 144 -18.22 7.06 -10.23
C VAL A 144 -19.00 7.73 -9.08
N GLN A 145 -18.75 9.01 -8.83
CA GLN A 145 -19.48 9.78 -7.80
C GLN A 145 -20.94 10.03 -8.18
N ASP A 146 -21.31 9.90 -9.45
CA ASP A 146 -22.68 10.15 -9.94
C ASP A 146 -23.75 9.16 -9.41
N GLY A 147 -23.32 8.15 -8.64
CA GLY A 147 -24.21 7.26 -7.90
C GLY A 147 -24.82 6.16 -8.76
N ARG A 148 -24.41 6.02 -10.03
CA ARG A 148 -24.84 4.89 -10.86
C ARG A 148 -24.39 3.57 -10.22
N LYS A 149 -25.31 2.60 -10.16
CA LYS A 149 -24.99 1.24 -9.72
C LYS A 149 -24.12 0.58 -10.77
N MET A 150 -22.82 0.48 -10.49
CA MET A 150 -21.85 -0.25 -11.30
C MET A 150 -21.42 -1.54 -10.62
N VAL A 151 -20.94 -2.50 -11.42
CA VAL A 151 -20.40 -3.80 -10.98
C VAL A 151 -21.29 -4.57 -9.98
N ASN A 152 -22.61 -4.40 -10.07
CA ASN A 152 -23.62 -5.15 -9.29
C ASN A 152 -23.32 -5.24 -7.78
N GLY A 153 -22.83 -4.14 -7.18
CA GLY A 153 -22.54 -4.06 -5.74
C GLY A 153 -21.29 -4.82 -5.32
N ALA A 154 -20.34 -5.06 -6.23
CA ALA A 154 -19.08 -5.69 -5.89
C ALA A 154 -18.31 -4.91 -4.82
N VAL A 155 -17.75 -5.64 -3.84
CA VAL A 155 -16.87 -5.11 -2.78
C VAL A 155 -15.51 -5.80 -2.78
N LEU A 156 -15.32 -6.79 -3.65
CA LEU A 156 -14.12 -7.61 -3.76
C LEU A 156 -13.77 -7.78 -5.24
N PHE A 157 -12.48 -7.83 -5.55
CA PHE A 157 -11.98 -8.18 -6.87
C PHE A 157 -10.58 -8.81 -6.77
N TYR A 158 -10.18 -9.54 -7.80
CA TYR A 158 -8.81 -10.02 -7.97
C TYR A 158 -8.54 -10.30 -9.45
N ASN A 159 -7.26 -10.37 -9.83
CA ASN A 159 -6.84 -10.81 -11.15
C ASN A 159 -6.40 -12.29 -11.11
N PRO A 160 -7.19 -13.24 -11.68
CA PRO A 160 -6.85 -14.67 -11.65
C PRO A 160 -5.62 -15.05 -12.47
N GLN A 161 -5.07 -14.14 -13.28
CA GLN A 161 -3.81 -14.37 -14.00
C GLN A 161 -2.58 -14.02 -13.16
N LEU A 162 -2.74 -13.21 -12.10
CA LEU A 162 -1.63 -12.72 -11.28
C LEU A 162 -1.52 -13.45 -9.93
N VAL A 163 -2.65 -13.89 -9.38
CA VAL A 163 -2.69 -14.54 -8.06
C VAL A 163 -3.56 -15.78 -8.07
N LYS A 164 -3.25 -16.73 -7.17
CA LYS A 164 -4.10 -17.91 -6.92
C LYS A 164 -5.47 -17.45 -6.44
N THR A 165 -6.52 -18.17 -6.85
CA THR A 165 -7.91 -17.87 -6.45
C THR A 165 -8.04 -17.82 -4.93
N PRO A 166 -8.32 -16.64 -4.34
CA PRO A 166 -8.40 -16.50 -2.90
C PRO A 166 -9.64 -17.22 -2.36
N ARG A 167 -9.59 -17.66 -1.09
CA ARG A 167 -10.69 -18.42 -0.48
C ARG A 167 -12.03 -17.69 -0.56
N TRP A 168 -12.03 -16.37 -0.38
CA TRP A 168 -13.24 -15.57 -0.48
C TRP A 168 -13.85 -15.60 -1.89
N ALA A 169 -13.06 -15.72 -2.95
CA ALA A 169 -13.57 -15.79 -4.33
C ALA A 169 -14.26 -17.13 -4.64
N GLN A 170 -13.93 -18.18 -3.88
CA GLN A 170 -14.54 -19.49 -4.04
C GLN A 170 -15.94 -19.57 -3.39
N ILE A 171 -16.20 -18.75 -2.37
CA ILE A 171 -17.44 -18.80 -1.58
C ILE A 171 -18.40 -17.65 -1.86
N ASN A 172 -17.88 -16.55 -2.42
CA ASN A 172 -18.68 -15.38 -2.77
C ASN A 172 -19.14 -15.46 -4.23
N ARG A 173 -20.23 -14.76 -4.54
CA ARG A 173 -20.80 -14.77 -5.88
C ARG A 173 -20.00 -13.82 -6.79
N LYS A 174 -19.46 -14.37 -7.88
CA LYS A 174 -18.90 -13.57 -8.97
C LYS A 174 -20.04 -12.82 -9.66
N VAL A 175 -19.89 -11.50 -9.81
CA VAL A 175 -20.92 -10.63 -10.40
C VAL A 175 -20.50 -10.00 -11.72
N ALA A 176 -19.20 -9.92 -12.00
CA ALA A 176 -18.69 -9.43 -13.27
C ALA A 176 -17.25 -9.92 -13.53
N LYS A 177 -16.84 -9.87 -14.80
CA LYS A 177 -15.43 -9.90 -15.23
C LYS A 177 -15.22 -8.73 -16.18
N ILE A 178 -14.32 -7.81 -15.82
CA ILE A 178 -14.03 -6.60 -16.61
C ILE A 178 -12.53 -6.48 -16.72
N GLY A 179 -12.02 -6.55 -17.95
CA GLY A 179 -10.59 -6.64 -18.20
C GLY A 179 -9.96 -7.86 -17.52
N GLY A 180 -8.83 -7.65 -16.85
CA GLY A 180 -8.12 -8.69 -16.09
C GLY A 180 -8.80 -9.10 -14.77
N HIS A 181 -9.78 -8.34 -14.28
CA HIS A 181 -10.35 -8.52 -12.95
C HIS A 181 -11.67 -9.30 -12.94
N GLU A 182 -11.81 -10.19 -11.96
CA GLU A 182 -13.10 -10.76 -11.56
C GLU A 182 -13.63 -10.04 -10.31
N PHE A 183 -14.90 -9.67 -10.32
CA PHE A 183 -15.56 -8.88 -9.27
C PHE A 183 -16.62 -9.70 -8.55
N PHE A 184 -16.70 -9.54 -7.24
CA PHE A 184 -17.54 -10.34 -6.36
C PHE A 184 -18.29 -9.46 -5.38
N ASN A 185 -19.53 -9.84 -5.12
CA ASN A 185 -20.27 -9.31 -3.98
C ASN A 185 -20.20 -10.30 -2.81
N LYS A 186 -20.31 -9.78 -1.59
CA LYS A 186 -20.41 -10.65 -0.42
C LYS A 186 -21.75 -11.37 -0.47
N HIS A 187 -21.76 -12.68 -0.27
CA HIS A 187 -23.00 -13.40 0.01
C HIS A 187 -23.47 -12.97 1.41
N THR A 188 -24.59 -12.26 1.49
CA THR A 188 -25.33 -12.13 2.75
C THR A 188 -26.06 -13.45 2.94
N ILE A 189 -25.62 -14.26 3.89
CA ILE A 189 -26.45 -15.34 4.45
C ILE A 189 -27.41 -14.69 5.44
#